data_AF-A0A9D8MEQ5-F1
#
_entry.id   AF-A0A9D8MEQ5-F1
#
_cell.length_a   1.000
_cell.length_b   1.000
_cell.length_c   1.000
_cell.angle_alpha   90.00
_cell.angle_beta   90.00
_cell.angle_gamma   90.00
#
_symmetry.space_group_name_H-M   'P 1'
#
loop_
_entity.id
_entity.type
_entity.pdbx_description
1 polymer ?
#
loop_
_entity_poly.entity_id
_entity_poly.type
_entity_poly.pdbx_seq_one_letter_code
_entity_poly.pdbx_strand_id
1 'polypeptide(L)' 'MKTELILVGKTTNKHFVACIDDYVERISHYMPFSTTVVPELRQTKSLTAEQQKEREGELILQR' A
#
# COMPACT_ATOMS: atom_id res chain seq x y z
N MET A 1 -15.51 10.53 8.59
CA MET A 1 -15.16 9.41 7.70
C MET A 1 -13.72 9.04 7.98
N LYS A 2 -13.37 7.74 7.97
CA LYS A 2 -11.98 7.28 8.09
C LYS A 2 -11.49 6.91 6.70
N THR A 3 -10.33 7.42 6.30
CA THR A 3 -9.73 7.14 5.00
C THR A 3 -8.45 6.34 5.19
N GLU A 4 -8.27 5.32 4.36
CA GLU A 4 -7.12 4.43 4.43
C GLU A 4 -6.51 4.27 3.04
N LEU A 5 -5.21 4.50 2.93
CA LEU A 5 -4.43 4.24 1.74
C LEU A 5 -3.76 2.87 1.86
N ILE A 6 -4.21 1.92 1.05
CA ILE A 6 -3.64 0.58 0.98
C ILE A 6 -2.60 0.53 -0.14
N LEU A 7 -1.40 0.08 0.20
CA LEU A 7 -0.23 0.01 -0.69
C LEU A 7 0.21 -1.44 -0.83
N VAL A 8 0.51 -1.90 -2.04
CA VAL A 8 1.17 -3.19 -2.26
C VAL A 8 2.66 -2.96 -2.37
N GLY A 9 3.43 -3.63 -1.51
CA GLY A 9 4.88 -3.48 -1.43
C GLY A 9 5.33 -2.24 -0.65
N LYS A 10 6.53 -2.33 -0.10
CA LYS A 10 7.10 -1.26 0.73
C LYS A 10 8.02 -0.37 -0.10
N THR A 11 7.77 0.93 -0.09
CA THR A 11 8.73 1.91 -0.63
C THR A 11 10.01 1.91 0.22
N THR A 12 11.15 1.61 -0.40
CA THR A 12 12.45 1.52 0.30
C THR A 12 13.34 2.73 0.07
N ASN A 13 13.06 3.53 -0.97
CA ASN A 13 13.81 4.76 -1.24
C ASN A 13 13.49 5.81 -0.17
N LYS A 14 14.52 6.19 0.61
CA LYS A 14 14.39 7.11 1.75
C LYS A 14 13.83 8.48 1.37
N HIS A 15 14.14 8.99 0.17
CA HIS A 15 13.62 10.29 -0.27
C HIS A 15 12.10 10.24 -0.46
N PHE A 16 11.59 9.16 -1.07
CA PHE A 16 10.16 8.99 -1.25
C PHE A 16 9.44 8.72 0.06
N VAL A 17 10.02 7.92 0.96
CA VAL A 17 9.43 7.71 2.29
C VAL A 17 9.27 9.04 3.03
N ALA A 18 10.31 9.88 3.07
CA ALA A 18 10.24 11.19 3.71
C ALA A 18 9.15 12.09 3.11
N CYS A 19 9.04 12.14 1.78
CA CYS A 19 7.98 12.91 1.12
C CYS A 19 6.59 12.34 1.43
N ILE A 20 6.41 11.02 1.38
CA ILE A 20 5.12 10.38 1.69
C ILE A 20 4.71 10.70 3.12
N ASP A 21 5.62 10.57 4.08
CA ASP A 21 5.35 10.82 5.50
C ASP A 21 4.93 12.29 5.74
N ASP A 22 5.57 13.27 5.08
CA ASP A 22 5.17 14.68 5.13
C ASP A 22 3.72 14.89 4.69
N TYR A 23 3.31 14.29 3.56
CA TYR A 23 1.93 14.41 3.08
C TYR A 23 0.93 13.66 3.96
N VAL A 24 1.30 12.49 4.49
CA VAL A 24 0.46 11.72 5.42
C VAL A 24 0.15 12.53 6.67
N GLU A 25 1.16 13.18 7.26
CA GLU A 25 1.00 14.06 8.42
C GLU A 25 0.08 15.24 8.10
N ARG A 26 0.32 15.89 6.95
CA ARG A 26 -0.50 17.02 6.49
C ARG A 26 -1.97 16.64 6.30
N ILE A 27 -2.28 15.50 5.68
CA ILE A 27 -3.66 15.02 5.48
C ILE A 27 -4.31 14.67 6.82
N SER A 28 -3.54 14.06 7.73
CA SER A 28 -4.02 13.61 9.05
C SER A 28 -4.52 14.77 9.92
N HIS A 29 -4.02 16.00 9.70
CA HIS A 29 -4.55 17.19 10.38
C HIS A 29 -5.97 17.56 9.96
N TYR A 30 -6.38 17.22 8.74
CA TYR A 30 -7.70 17.59 8.20
C TYR A 30 -8.72 16.45 8.30
N MET A 31 -8.26 15.19 8.32
CA MET A 31 -9.13 14.03 8.41
C MET A 31 -8.41 12.80 8.97
N PRO A 32 -9.13 11.86 9.62
CA PRO A 32 -8.56 10.58 10.00
C PRO A 32 -8.04 9.83 8.77
N PHE A 33 -6.72 9.75 8.63
CA PHE A 33 -6.02 9.14 7.52
C PHE A 33 -4.98 8.14 8.02
N SER A 34 -4.89 6.98 7.37
CA SER A 34 -3.89 5.96 7.69
C SER A 34 -3.33 5.32 6.43
N THR A 35 -2.09 4.84 6.51
CA THR A 35 -1.46 4.08 5.43
C THR A 35 -1.20 2.65 5.88
N THR A 36 -1.44 1.70 4.99
CA THR A 36 -1.39 0.28 5.29
C THR A 36 -0.68 -0.45 4.16
N VAL A 37 0.46 -1.07 4.47
CA VAL A 37 1.27 -1.80 3.49
C VAL A 37 0.91 -3.29 3.50
N VAL A 38 0.54 -3.81 2.35
CA VAL A 38 0.34 -5.23 2.06
C VAL A 38 1.66 -5.77 1.46
N PRO A 39 2.18 -6.91 1.95
CA PRO A 39 3.40 -7.48 1.40
C PRO A 39 3.23 -7.92 -0.05
N GLU A 40 4.29 -7.82 -0.84
CA GLU A 40 4.31 -8.31 -2.22
C GLU A 40 4.19 -9.84 -2.26
N LEU A 41 3.59 -10.35 -3.33
CA LEU A 41 3.51 -11.79 -3.57
C LEU A 41 4.91 -12.38 -3.77
N ARG A 42 5.21 -13.46 -3.05
CA ARG A 42 6.42 -14.25 -3.27
C ARG A 42 6.19 -15.20 -4.44
N GLN A 43 7.21 -15.46 -5.25
CA GLN A 43 7.18 -16.41 -6.39
C GLN A 43 6.23 -16.02 -7.55
N THR A 44 6.21 -14.74 -7.93
CA THR A 44 5.39 -14.24 -9.07
C THR A 44 5.90 -14.64 -10.45
N LYS A 45 7.10 -15.22 -10.57
CA LYS A 45 7.71 -15.57 -11.88
C LYS A 45 6.89 -16.54 -12.73
N SER A 46 6.04 -17.35 -12.11
CA SER A 46 5.15 -18.30 -12.79
C SER A 46 3.70 -17.81 -12.90
N LEU A 47 3.40 -16.60 -12.40
CA LEU A 47 2.06 -16.02 -12.45
C LEU A 47 1.89 -15.13 -13.67
N THR A 48 0.70 -15.16 -14.25
CA THR A 48 0.30 -14.12 -15.20
C THR A 48 0.00 -12.82 -14.47
N ALA A 49 0.00 -11.70 -15.19
CA ALA A 49 -0.36 -10.40 -14.60
C ALA A 49 -1.79 -10.39 -14.02
N GLU A 50 -2.72 -11.14 -14.61
CA GLU A 50 -4.09 -11.25 -14.08
C GLU A 50 -4.13 -12.05 -12.77
N GLN A 51 -3.46 -13.20 -12.72
CA GLN A 51 -3.37 -14.00 -11.49
C GLN A 51 -2.66 -13.25 -10.36
N GLN A 52 -1.67 -12.42 -10.70
CA GLN A 52 -1.01 -11.56 -9.74
C GLN A 52 -1.98 -10.53 -9.16
N LYS A 53 -2.76 -9.84 -10.01
CA LYS A 53 -3.76 -8.86 -9.58
C LYS A 53 -4.85 -9.47 -8.71
N GLU A 54 -5.36 -10.65 -9.08
CA GLU A 54 -6.40 -11.35 -8.33
C GLU A 54 -5.92 -11.67 -6.91
N ARG A 55 -4.71 -12.26 -6.79
CA ARG A 55 -4.11 -12.58 -5.48
C ARG A 55 -3.74 -11.35 -4.65
N GLU A 56 -3.26 -10.28 -5.28
CA GLU A 56 -3.04 -8.99 -4.58
C GLU A 56 -4.38 -8.42 -4.09
N GLY A 57 -5.44 -8.52 -4.88
CA GLY A 57 -6.80 -8.15 -4.49
C GLY A 57 -7.33 -8.95 -3.30
N GLU A 58 -7.14 -10.26 -3.28
CA GLU A 58 -7.49 -11.11 -2.14
C GLU A 58 -6.78 -10.67 -0.85
N LEU A 59 -5.48 -10.35 -0.93
CA LEU A 59 -4.71 -9.86 0.21
C LEU A 59 -5.19 -8.49 0.71
N ILE A 60 -5.64 -7.63 -0.20
CA ILE A 60 -6.24 -6.34 0.15
C ILE A 60 -7.57 -6.52 0.86
N LEU A 61 -8.41 -7.46 0.42
CA LEU A 61 -9.73 -7.73 1.01
C LEU A 61 -9.69 -8.48 2.35
N GLN A 62 -8.58 -9.15 2.68
CA GLN A 62 -8.38 -9.84 3.96
C GLN A 62 -7.96 -8.91 5.11
N ARG A 63 -7.73 -7.63 4.83
CA ARG A 63 -7.40 -6.58 5.82
C ARG A 63 -8.66 -5.98 6.42
#